data_AF-A0A133U643-F1
#
_entry.id   AF-A0A133U643-F1
#
_cell.length_a   1.000
_cell.length_b   1.000
_cell.length_c   1.000
_cell.angle_alpha   90.00
_cell.angle_beta   90.00
_cell.angle_gamma   90.00
#
_symmetry.space_group_name_H-M   'P 1'
#
loop_
_entity.id
_entity.type
_entity.pdbx_description
1 polymer ?
#
loop_
_entity_poly.entity_id
_entity_poly.type
_entity_poly.pdbx_seq_one_letter_code
_entity_poly.pdbx_strand_id
1 'polypeptide(L)'
;MPYAPFHEKFPRVAEEETRSIIAPSHSKLPKGKYVLVELFCDEPDCDCRRVFFDVFYEEKKKSVAVVAYGWEDREIVGVDGSGNYSEEFLLKSIQGRNEAKTSL
;
A
#
# COMPACT_ATOMS: atom_id res chain seq x y z
N MET A 1 4.74 7.75 -12.47
CA MET A 1 4.39 7.71 -11.04
C MET A 1 5.64 7.60 -10.18
N PRO A 2 6.39 8.70 -10.03
CA PRO A 2 7.33 8.80 -8.92
C PRO A 2 6.56 8.73 -7.58
N TYR A 3 7.21 8.14 -6.59
CA TYR A 3 6.76 8.14 -5.21
C TYR A 3 7.86 8.78 -4.39
N ALA A 4 7.51 9.79 -3.60
CA ALA A 4 8.45 10.54 -2.80
C ALA A 4 8.35 10.13 -1.32
N PRO A 5 9.49 10.03 -0.60
CA PRO A 5 9.47 9.80 0.83
C PRO A 5 8.78 10.94 1.58
N PHE A 6 7.93 10.60 2.54
CA PHE A 6 7.18 11.57 3.34
C PHE A 6 8.08 12.58 4.04
N HIS A 7 9.23 12.12 4.55
CA HIS A 7 10.19 12.96 5.27
C HIS A 7 10.87 14.02 4.41
N GLU A 8 10.89 13.89 3.08
CA GLU A 8 11.42 14.94 2.19
C GLU A 8 10.49 16.16 2.16
N LYS A 9 9.18 15.95 2.27
CA LYS A 9 8.18 17.02 2.26
C LYS A 9 7.82 17.52 3.65
N PHE A 10 7.80 16.63 4.64
CA PHE A 10 7.37 16.92 6.02
C PHE A 10 8.39 16.42 7.05
N PRO A 11 9.62 16.96 7.08
CA PRO A 11 10.72 16.42 7.87
C PRO A 11 10.44 16.38 9.38
N ARG A 12 9.85 17.45 9.93
CA ARG A 12 9.54 17.52 11.37
C ARG A 12 8.47 16.51 11.77
N VAL A 13 7.42 16.37 10.97
CA VAL A 13 6.34 15.42 11.24
C VAL A 13 6.86 13.99 11.11
N ALA A 14 7.67 13.72 10.08
CA ALA A 14 8.28 12.42 9.90
C ALA A 14 9.22 12.06 11.07
N GLU A 15 9.98 13.01 11.60
CA GLU A 15 10.82 12.77 12.79
C GLU A 15 10.00 12.35 14.02
N GLU A 16 8.84 12.98 14.23
CA GLU A 16 7.96 12.73 15.38
C GLU A 16 7.09 11.48 15.21
N GLU A 17 6.65 11.18 13.98
CA GLU A 17 5.58 10.20 13.73
C GLU A 17 6.03 8.91 13.02
N THR A 18 7.21 8.89 12.39
CA THR A 18 7.68 7.69 11.66
C THR A 18 7.75 6.50 12.60
N ARG A 19 7.02 5.45 12.25
CA ARG A 19 6.97 4.23 13.05
C ARG A 19 8.11 3.29 12.71
N SER A 20 8.56 2.55 13.71
CA SER A 20 9.57 1.52 13.54
C SER A 20 9.20 0.26 14.32
N ILE A 21 9.62 -0.88 13.81
CA ILE A 21 9.49 -2.18 14.45
C ILE A 21 10.85 -2.56 15.03
N ILE A 22 10.88 -2.87 16.32
CA ILE A 22 12.07 -3.43 16.97
C ILE A 22 11.95 -4.95 16.96
N ALA A 23 12.71 -5.60 16.08
CA ALA A 23 12.68 -7.05 15.97
C ALA A 23 13.68 -7.71 16.92
N PRO A 24 13.28 -8.75 17.68
CA PRO A 24 14.22 -9.61 18.38
C PRO A 24 15.04 -10.45 17.38
N SER A 25 16.11 -11.07 17.85
CA SER A 25 16.89 -11.98 17.00
C SER A 25 16.07 -13.23 16.67
N HIS A 26 15.93 -13.53 15.39
CA HIS A 26 15.28 -14.75 14.90
C HIS A 26 16.11 -15.37 13.77
N SER A 27 15.95 -16.68 13.51
CA SER A 27 16.72 -17.41 12.49
C SER A 27 16.63 -16.80 11.08
N LYS A 28 15.53 -16.12 10.78
CA LYS A 28 15.23 -15.52 9.47
C LYS A 28 15.13 -13.99 9.50
N LEU A 29 15.17 -13.37 10.67
CA LEU A 29 15.04 -11.92 10.83
C LEU A 29 16.11 -11.45 11.81
N PRO A 30 17.14 -10.74 11.33
CA PRO A 30 18.15 -10.16 12.20
C PRO A 30 17.53 -9.25 13.26
N LYS A 31 18.11 -9.26 14.46
CA LYS A 31 17.76 -8.27 15.48
C LYS A 31 18.00 -6.86 14.93
N GLY A 32 17.09 -5.94 15.25
CA GLY A 32 17.32 -4.51 15.06
C GLY A 32 16.07 -3.70 14.80
N LYS A 33 16.27 -2.46 14.36
CA LYS A 33 15.22 -1.48 14.10
C LYS A 33 14.89 -1.41 12.61
N TYR A 34 13.62 -1.65 12.30
CA TYR A 34 13.07 -1.62 10.96
C TYR A 34 12.14 -0.42 10.86
N VAL A 35 12.58 0.64 10.18
CA VAL A 35 11.84 1.89 10.02
C VAL A 35 10.85 1.74 8.86
N LEU A 36 9.62 2.18 9.05
CA LEU A 36 8.58 2.15 8.02
C LEU A 36 8.58 3.51 7.30
N VAL A 37 9.40 3.64 6.26
CA VAL A 37 9.50 4.88 5.49
C VAL A 37 8.33 4.96 4.52
N GLU A 38 7.42 5.90 4.75
CA GLU A 38 6.26 6.12 3.90
C GLU A 38 6.64 6.82 2.60
N LEU A 39 6.12 6.30 1.50
CA LEU A 39 6.29 6.79 0.14
C LEU A 39 4.90 7.11 -0.42
N PHE A 40 4.69 8.38 -0.79
CA PHE A 40 3.42 8.87 -1.34
C PHE A 40 3.61 9.30 -2.79
N CYS A 41 2.55 9.18 -3.60
CA CYS A 41 2.54 9.74 -4.94
C CYS A 41 2.70 11.27 -4.86
N ASP A 42 3.60 11.82 -5.66
CA ASP A 42 3.85 13.26 -5.76
C ASP A 42 3.43 13.85 -7.10
N GLU A 43 2.75 13.07 -7.96
CA GLU A 43 2.13 13.58 -9.17
C GLU A 43 0.94 14.49 -8.83
N PRO A 44 0.90 15.72 -9.35
CA PRO A 44 -0.28 16.58 -9.27
C PRO A 44 -1.51 15.85 -9.81
N ASP A 45 -2.64 16.06 -9.15
CA ASP A 45 -3.95 15.53 -9.56
C ASP A 45 -4.06 13.98 -9.59
N CYS A 46 -3.11 13.22 -9.01
CA CYS A 46 -3.29 11.76 -8.80
C CYS A 46 -4.05 11.45 -7.51
N ASP A 47 -5.12 10.67 -7.60
CA ASP A 47 -5.75 9.97 -6.47
C ASP A 47 -5.33 8.49 -6.46
N CYS A 48 -4.03 8.26 -6.31
CA CYS A 48 -3.44 6.92 -6.42
C CYS A 48 -3.85 5.97 -5.27
N ARG A 49 -4.60 6.47 -4.26
CA ARG A 49 -5.13 5.78 -3.05
C ARG A 49 -4.27 4.64 -2.53
N ARG A 50 -2.96 4.91 -2.45
CA ARG A 50 -1.93 3.93 -2.12
C ARG A 50 -0.76 4.61 -1.46
N VAL A 51 -0.22 3.95 -0.44
CA VAL A 51 1.06 4.26 0.18
C VAL A 51 1.97 3.03 0.07
N PHE A 52 3.26 3.25 -0.14
CA PHE A 52 4.27 2.21 0.05
C PHE A 52 5.03 2.47 1.34
N PHE A 53 5.28 1.41 2.11
CA PHE A 53 6.22 1.45 3.22
C PHE A 53 7.50 0.78 2.75
N ASP A 54 8.56 1.56 2.55
CA ASP A 54 9.90 1.03 2.42
C ASP A 54 10.41 0.65 3.82
N VAL A 55 10.56 -0.65 4.05
CA VAL A 55 11.06 -1.18 5.30
C VAL A 55 12.58 -1.04 5.29
N PHE A 56 13.06 -0.02 6.00
CA PHE A 56 14.47 0.32 6.07
C PHE A 56 15.11 -0.29 7.33
N TYR A 57 16.10 -1.16 7.14
CA TYR A 57 16.87 -1.73 8.23
C TYR A 57 17.99 -0.78 8.64
N GLU A 58 17.84 -0.15 9.80
CA GLU A 58 18.68 0.96 10.27
C GLU A 58 20.15 0.55 10.44
N GLU A 59 20.40 -0.64 10.99
CA GLU A 59 21.74 -1.13 11.32
C GLU A 59 22.59 -1.40 10.07
N LYS A 60 21.97 -1.81 8.96
CA LYS A 60 22.67 -2.03 7.68
C LYS A 60 22.42 -0.92 6.67
N LYS A 61 21.67 0.12 7.05
CA LYS A 61 21.30 1.26 6.21
C LYS A 61 20.77 0.84 4.84
N LYS A 62 19.82 -0.09 4.80
CA LYS A 62 19.29 -0.62 3.54
C LYS A 62 17.79 -0.89 3.60
N SER A 63 17.12 -0.68 2.47
CA SER A 63 15.79 -1.25 2.22
C SER A 63 15.86 -2.78 2.25
N VAL A 64 14.90 -3.42 2.91
CA VAL A 64 14.81 -4.89 3.02
C VAL A 64 13.48 -5.45 2.56
N ALA A 65 12.44 -4.62 2.45
CA ALA A 65 11.14 -5.01 1.94
C ALA A 65 10.34 -3.76 1.55
N VAL A 66 9.32 -3.94 0.71
CA VAL A 66 8.32 -2.91 0.43
C VAL A 66 6.94 -3.50 0.72
N VAL A 67 6.15 -2.79 1.53
CA VAL A 67 4.74 -3.14 1.77
C VAL A 67 3.86 -2.16 1.00
N ALA A 68 3.04 -2.67 0.09
CA ALA A 68 2.07 -1.86 -0.63
C ALA A 68 0.72 -1.90 0.10
N TYR A 69 0.21 -0.74 0.50
CA TYR A 69 -1.11 -0.60 1.10
C TYR A 69 -1.96 0.35 0.26
N GLY A 70 -3.09 -0.14 -0.24
CA GLY A 70 -4.05 0.65 -1.01
C GLY A 70 -5.43 0.60 -0.37
N TRP A 71 -6.24 1.61 -0.65
CA TRP A 71 -7.62 1.72 -0.19
C TRP A 71 -8.51 2.15 -1.36
N GLU A 72 -9.79 1.78 -1.30
CA GLU A 72 -10.79 2.21 -2.26
C GLU A 72 -12.12 2.44 -1.54
N ASP A 73 -12.99 3.24 -2.15
CA ASP A 73 -14.36 3.39 -1.66
C ASP A 73 -15.09 2.05 -1.79
N ARG A 74 -15.89 1.70 -0.78
CA ARG A 74 -16.64 0.41 -0.75
C ARG A 74 -17.56 0.26 -1.97
N GLU A 75 -18.09 1.36 -2.48
CA GLU A 75 -18.90 1.41 -3.69
C GLU A 75 -18.13 0.92 -4.93
N ILE A 76 -16.82 1.18 -4.99
CA ILE A 76 -15.96 0.82 -6.13
C ILE A 76 -15.54 -0.66 -6.06
N VAL A 77 -15.29 -1.18 -4.85
CA VAL A 77 -15.00 -2.62 -4.64
C VAL A 77 -16.26 -3.46 -4.85
N GLY A 78 -17.43 -2.81 -4.93
CA GLY A 78 -18.73 -3.45 -5.09
C GLY A 78 -19.09 -4.32 -3.90
N VAL A 79 -18.63 -3.96 -2.70
CA VAL A 79 -18.84 -4.72 -1.45
C VAL A 79 -19.87 -3.99 -0.59
N ASP A 80 -20.89 -4.70 -0.16
CA ASP A 80 -21.97 -4.18 0.68
C ASP A 80 -21.51 -3.93 2.14
N GLY A 81 -22.41 -3.36 2.95
CA GLY A 81 -22.14 -3.06 4.36
C GLY A 81 -21.82 -4.27 5.24
N SER A 82 -22.06 -5.49 4.75
CA SER A 82 -21.74 -6.75 5.43
C SER A 82 -20.39 -7.34 5.04
N GLY A 83 -19.67 -6.72 4.10
CA GLY A 83 -18.39 -7.21 3.61
C GLY A 83 -18.50 -8.24 2.48
N ASN A 84 -19.69 -8.42 1.90
CA ASN A 84 -19.93 -9.31 0.76
C ASN A 84 -19.98 -8.53 -0.55
N TYR A 85 -19.59 -9.14 -1.68
CA TYR A 85 -19.80 -8.51 -2.98
C TYR A 85 -21.30 -8.35 -3.27
N SER A 86 -21.70 -7.13 -3.62
CA SER A 86 -23.04 -6.80 -4.11
C SER A 86 -23.40 -7.64 -5.33
N GLU A 87 -24.66 -8.04 -5.44
CA GLU A 87 -25.17 -8.79 -6.59
C GLU A 87 -24.92 -8.03 -7.90
N GLU A 88 -25.06 -6.71 -7.90
CA GLU A 88 -24.80 -5.87 -9.07
C GLU A 88 -23.34 -5.98 -9.56
N PHE A 89 -22.37 -6.00 -8.64
CA PHE A 89 -20.96 -6.14 -8.98
C PHE A 89 -20.64 -7.55 -9.50
N LEU A 90 -21.23 -8.59 -8.91
CA LEU A 90 -21.10 -9.98 -9.36
C LEU A 90 -21.68 -10.15 -10.77
N LEU A 91 -22.87 -9.60 -11.03
CA LEU A 91 -23.53 -9.67 -12.33
C LEU A 91 -22.73 -8.95 -13.42
N LYS A 92 -22.25 -7.73 -13.16
CA LYS A 92 -21.37 -6.98 -14.08
C LYS A 92 -20.06 -7.72 -14.36
N SER A 93 -19.48 -8.38 -13.35
CA SER A 93 -18.25 -9.17 -13.49
C SER A 93 -18.44 -10.47 -14.30
N ILE A 94 -19.65 -11.02 -14.33
CA ILE A 94 -20.01 -12.18 -15.17
C ILE A 94 -20.26 -11.73 -16.61
N GLN A 95 -20.98 -10.62 -16.82
CA GLN A 95 -21.23 -10.06 -18.16
C GLN A 95 -19.94 -9.63 -18.86
N GLY A 96 -19.03 -8.91 -18.17
CA GLY A 96 -17.75 -8.52 -18.74
C GLY A 96 -16.85 -9.70 -19.16
N ARG A 97 -17.00 -10.87 -18.53
CA ARG A 97 -16.31 -12.11 -18.95
C ARG A 97 -16.89 -12.73 -20.22
N ASN A 98 -18.17 -12.54 -20.51
CA ASN A 98 -18.81 -13.07 -21.71
C ASN A 98 -18.51 -12.21 -22.95
N GLU A 99 -18.37 -10.90 -22.78
CA GLU A 99 -17.98 -9.98 -23.85
C GLU A 99 -16.52 -10.21 -24.29
N ALA A 100 -15.61 -10.45 -23.33
CA ALA A 100 -14.22 -10.81 -23.62
C ALA A 100 -14.06 -12.16 -24.35
N LYS A 101 -15.02 -13.08 -24.21
CA LYS A 101 -15.02 -14.38 -24.91
C LYS A 101 -15.61 -14.35 -26.31
N THR A 102 -16.39 -13.32 -26.66
CA THR A 102 -17.02 -13.19 -27.99
C THR A 102 -16.12 -12.41 -28.97
N SER A 103 -14.95 -11.95 -28.51
CA SER A 103 -13.99 -11.16 -29.29
C SER A 103 -12.79 -11.99 -29.81
N LEU A 104 -12.89 -13.33 -29.80
CA LEU A 104 -11.87 -14.27 -30.31
C LEU A 104 -12.43 -15.10 -31.45
#